data_AF-A0ABD0YLY4-F1
#
_entry.id   AF-A0ABD0YLY4-F1
#
_cell.length_a   1.000
_cell.length_b   1.000
_cell.length_c   1.000
_cell.angle_alpha   90.00
_cell.angle_beta   90.00
_cell.angle_gamma   90.00
#
_symmetry.space_group_name_H-M   'P 1'
#
loop_
_entity.id
_entity.type
_entity.pdbx_description
1 polymer ?
#
loop_
_entity_poly.entity_id
_entity_poly.type
_entity_poly.pdbx_seq_one_letter_code
_entity_poly.pdbx_strand_id
1 'polypeptide(L)'
;MDGGILQEDWRGRVRGLERISAWLRNGEGGVGVPPRVVPPLLDYLVALVGEERSPRLVTTGLRTLRCLVKTSPSSLLLPALTNGLVSSILRHLGGGSGVSVRLEAVECSKALMRATGPAHVVRVLLSDSCLNAKSSKLRENSLLWLMYALMTFPSGEFDVGSICDAILATGAVEPKRRVRQSVLDTAAVLGQFVSRSRLKVANPSQFEEPAAALFFNEALQARLARRQLPTVSPEGLILYALQVPQASTDVEWVLAGSGSLSAGSARSRAQLENAQRAFISPTQSSDNVYRLVSHIPTCILP
;
A
#
# COMPACT_ATOMS: atom_id res chain seq x y z
N MET A 1 0.37 -32.87 -1.33
CA MET A 1 1.19 -31.66 -1.14
C MET A 1 2.33 -32.04 -0.20
N ASP A 2 3.57 -32.07 -0.69
CA ASP A 2 4.74 -32.36 0.15
C ASP A 2 4.88 -31.30 1.25
N GLY A 3 5.27 -31.74 2.46
CA GLY A 3 5.44 -30.92 3.67
C GLY A 3 6.53 -29.83 3.61
N GLY A 4 7.01 -29.43 2.44
CA GLY A 4 8.08 -28.43 2.26
C GLY A 4 7.73 -27.04 2.81
N ILE A 5 6.45 -26.71 2.91
CA ILE A 5 5.93 -25.42 3.41
C ILE A 5 5.92 -25.35 4.95
N LEU A 6 5.95 -26.52 5.60
CA LEU A 6 5.99 -26.71 7.05
C LEU A 6 7.42 -26.94 7.57
N GLN A 7 8.43 -26.86 6.70
CA GLN A 7 9.83 -26.96 7.11
C GLN A 7 10.23 -25.73 7.94
N GLU A 8 11.05 -25.94 8.98
CA GLU A 8 11.61 -24.82 9.76
C GLU A 8 12.57 -23.95 8.93
N ASP A 9 13.25 -24.54 7.93
CA ASP A 9 14.16 -23.81 7.04
C ASP A 9 13.39 -22.94 6.02
N TRP A 10 13.64 -21.63 6.08
CA TRP A 10 13.05 -20.65 5.17
C TRP A 10 13.36 -20.95 3.70
N ARG A 11 14.51 -21.56 3.37
CA ARG A 11 14.83 -21.92 1.97
C ARG A 11 13.93 -23.04 1.46
N GLY A 12 13.64 -24.03 2.31
CA GLY A 12 12.66 -25.08 2.05
C GLY A 12 11.28 -24.52 1.76
N ARG A 13 10.82 -23.59 2.60
CA ARG A 13 9.54 -22.89 2.43
C ARG A 13 9.49 -22.10 1.12
N VAL A 14 10.55 -21.38 0.76
CA VAL A 14 10.65 -20.68 -0.54
C VAL A 14 10.47 -21.65 -1.71
N ARG A 15 11.21 -22.76 -1.75
CA ARG A 15 11.08 -23.77 -2.82
C ARG A 15 9.68 -24.38 -2.87
N GLY A 16 9.06 -24.60 -1.72
CA GLY A 16 7.68 -25.07 -1.62
C GLY A 16 6.69 -24.09 -2.26
N LEU A 17 6.80 -22.81 -1.91
CA LEU A 17 5.95 -21.75 -2.45
C LEU A 17 6.17 -21.50 -3.96
N GLU A 18 7.41 -21.63 -4.43
CA GLU A 18 7.72 -21.55 -5.86
C GLU A 18 7.05 -22.68 -6.66
N ARG A 19 7.04 -23.91 -6.12
CA ARG A 19 6.32 -25.05 -6.70
C ARG A 19 4.80 -24.79 -6.73
N ILE A 20 4.22 -24.29 -5.63
CA ILE A 20 2.80 -23.91 -5.61
C ILE A 20 2.52 -22.82 -6.65
N SER A 21 3.34 -21.78 -6.71
CA SER A 21 3.18 -20.69 -7.69
C SER A 21 3.26 -21.19 -9.13
N ALA A 22 4.10 -22.17 -9.42
CA ALA A 22 4.16 -22.81 -10.73
C ALA A 22 2.89 -23.63 -11.02
N TRP A 23 2.43 -24.43 -10.06
CA TRP A 23 1.19 -25.20 -10.16
C TRP A 23 -0.04 -24.30 -10.38
N LEU A 24 -0.17 -23.21 -9.61
CA LEU A 24 -1.25 -22.23 -9.75
C LEU A 24 -1.28 -21.59 -11.15
N ARG A 25 -0.12 -21.31 -11.74
CA ARG A 25 -0.04 -20.66 -13.06
C ARG A 25 -0.33 -21.61 -14.22
N ASN A 26 0.14 -22.85 -14.11
CA ASN A 26 0.14 -23.78 -15.24
C ASN A 26 -1.09 -24.69 -15.25
N GLY A 27 -1.73 -24.92 -14.10
CA GLY A 27 -2.85 -25.86 -13.95
C GLY A 27 -2.41 -27.29 -14.23
N GLU A 28 -2.67 -28.23 -13.32
CA GLU A 28 -2.50 -29.64 -13.69
C GLU A 28 -3.66 -30.05 -14.62
N GLY A 29 -3.35 -30.25 -15.91
CA GLY A 29 -4.30 -30.77 -16.89
C GLY A 29 -5.48 -29.84 -17.23
N GLY A 30 -5.32 -28.52 -17.06
CA GLY A 30 -6.39 -27.54 -17.33
C GLY A 30 -7.49 -27.48 -16.25
N VAL A 31 -7.36 -28.24 -15.17
CA VAL A 31 -8.25 -28.16 -14.01
C VAL A 31 -7.75 -27.03 -13.11
N GLY A 32 -8.60 -26.02 -12.90
CA GLY A 32 -8.31 -24.91 -11.98
C GLY A 32 -8.09 -25.37 -10.54
N VAL A 33 -7.63 -24.45 -9.68
CA VAL A 33 -7.42 -24.73 -8.24
C VAL A 33 -8.72 -25.24 -7.62
N PRO A 34 -8.74 -26.43 -6.99
CA PRO A 34 -9.95 -26.92 -6.35
C PRO A 34 -10.45 -25.92 -5.29
N PRO A 35 -11.73 -25.49 -5.32
CA PRO A 35 -12.25 -24.48 -4.39
C PRO A 35 -11.97 -24.78 -2.91
N ARG A 36 -11.98 -26.06 -2.53
CA ARG A 36 -11.68 -26.53 -1.16
C ARG A 36 -10.25 -26.25 -0.69
N VAL A 37 -9.30 -26.06 -1.61
CA VAL A 37 -7.90 -25.80 -1.31
C VAL A 37 -7.65 -24.30 -1.10
N VAL A 38 -8.47 -23.44 -1.69
CA VAL A 38 -8.25 -21.99 -1.70
C VAL A 38 -8.27 -21.41 -0.28
N PRO A 39 -9.29 -21.61 0.58
CA PRO A 39 -9.31 -21.01 1.91
C PRO A 39 -8.11 -21.37 2.80
N PRO A 40 -7.74 -22.66 3.02
CA PRO A 40 -6.62 -22.98 3.90
C PRO A 40 -5.27 -22.49 3.35
N LEU A 41 -5.09 -22.49 2.02
CA LEU A 41 -3.88 -21.94 1.42
C LEU A 41 -3.84 -20.41 1.55
N LEU A 42 -4.98 -19.75 1.41
CA LEU A 42 -5.11 -18.30 1.58
C LEU A 42 -4.78 -17.92 3.03
N ASP A 43 -5.37 -18.59 4.02
CA ASP A 43 -5.10 -18.35 5.44
C ASP A 43 -3.62 -18.54 5.77
N TYR A 44 -3.00 -19.62 5.26
CA TYR A 44 -1.55 -19.83 5.40
C TYR A 44 -0.73 -18.68 4.81
N LEU A 45 -1.06 -18.24 3.60
CA LEU A 45 -0.33 -17.15 2.92
C LEU A 45 -0.53 -15.81 3.60
N VAL A 46 -1.73 -15.53 4.12
CA VAL A 46 -2.04 -14.32 4.89
C VAL A 46 -1.22 -14.29 6.19
N ALA A 47 -1.18 -15.40 6.93
CA ALA A 47 -0.36 -15.52 8.14
C ALA A 47 1.13 -15.38 7.81
N LEU A 48 1.61 -16.09 6.79
CA LEU A 48 3.00 -16.02 6.31
C LEU A 48 3.39 -14.57 5.99
N VAL A 49 2.63 -13.88 5.14
CA VAL A 49 2.95 -12.51 4.73
C VAL A 49 2.82 -11.55 5.92
N GLY A 50 1.86 -11.77 6.81
CA GLY A 50 1.64 -10.90 7.97
C GLY A 50 2.75 -10.92 9.03
N GLU A 51 3.42 -12.06 9.21
CA GLU A 51 4.31 -12.33 10.35
C GLU A 51 5.78 -12.55 9.97
N GLU A 52 6.06 -12.98 8.73
CA GLU A 52 7.40 -13.35 8.30
C GLU A 52 8.34 -12.13 8.19
N ARG A 53 9.59 -12.32 8.62
CA ARG A 53 10.62 -11.28 8.62
C ARG A 53 11.59 -11.42 7.44
N SER A 54 11.76 -12.63 6.91
CA SER A 54 12.64 -12.88 5.76
C SER A 54 12.10 -12.22 4.49
N PRO A 55 12.79 -11.21 3.91
CA PRO A 55 12.29 -10.49 2.75
C PRO A 55 12.08 -11.40 1.53
N ARG A 56 12.93 -12.43 1.38
CA ARG A 56 12.82 -13.38 0.28
C ARG A 56 11.59 -14.27 0.43
N LEU A 57 11.29 -14.71 1.65
CA LEU A 57 10.13 -15.53 1.91
C LEU A 57 8.83 -14.71 1.81
N VAL A 58 8.81 -13.46 2.33
CA VAL A 58 7.68 -12.52 2.14
C VAL A 58 7.42 -12.26 0.66
N THR A 59 8.46 -11.98 -0.13
CA THR A 59 8.32 -11.75 -1.58
C THR A 59 7.75 -12.98 -2.28
N THR A 60 8.21 -14.18 -1.93
CA THR A 60 7.72 -15.44 -2.52
C THR A 60 6.29 -15.73 -2.08
N GLY A 61 5.94 -15.44 -0.82
CA GLY A 61 4.59 -15.53 -0.27
C GLY A 61 3.62 -14.59 -0.99
N LEU A 62 3.96 -13.32 -1.13
CA LEU A 62 3.17 -12.32 -1.89
C LEU A 62 2.98 -12.74 -3.35
N ARG A 63 4.00 -13.31 -3.99
CA ARG A 63 3.89 -13.82 -5.37
C ARG A 63 2.93 -15.01 -5.46
N THR A 64 3.02 -15.93 -4.52
CA THR A 64 2.15 -17.10 -4.45
C THR A 64 0.71 -16.67 -4.19
N LEU A 65 0.51 -15.74 -3.25
CA LEU A 65 -0.77 -15.11 -2.95
C LEU A 65 -1.37 -14.43 -4.18
N ARG A 66 -0.57 -13.67 -4.93
CA ARG A 66 -1.00 -13.06 -6.19
C ARG A 66 -1.44 -14.10 -7.22
N CYS A 67 -0.72 -15.22 -7.35
CA CYS A 67 -1.13 -16.30 -8.25
C CYS A 67 -2.45 -16.94 -7.81
N LEU A 68 -2.62 -17.15 -6.49
CA LEU A 68 -3.85 -17.70 -5.93
C LEU A 68 -5.04 -16.76 -6.17
N VAL A 69 -4.86 -15.47 -5.90
CA VAL A 69 -5.88 -14.43 -6.15
C VAL A 69 -6.31 -14.39 -7.61
N LYS A 70 -5.37 -14.49 -8.56
CA LYS A 70 -5.69 -14.48 -10.00
C LYS A 70 -6.45 -15.72 -10.49
N THR A 71 -6.33 -16.83 -9.77
CA THR A 71 -6.88 -18.13 -10.18
C THR A 71 -8.09 -18.56 -9.35
N SER A 72 -8.40 -17.82 -8.29
CA SER A 72 -9.52 -18.09 -7.41
C SER A 72 -10.75 -17.29 -7.82
N PRO A 73 -11.96 -17.86 -7.71
CA PRO A 73 -13.20 -17.11 -7.90
C PRO A 73 -13.36 -16.04 -6.81
N SER A 74 -13.95 -14.91 -7.18
CA SER A 74 -14.16 -13.76 -6.29
C SER A 74 -14.97 -14.10 -5.04
N SER A 75 -15.90 -15.06 -5.13
CA SER A 75 -16.72 -15.55 -4.01
C SER A 75 -15.89 -16.13 -2.85
N LEU A 76 -14.71 -16.69 -3.13
CA LEU A 76 -13.81 -17.22 -2.10
C LEU A 76 -12.88 -16.14 -1.54
N LEU A 77 -12.62 -15.08 -2.31
CA LEU A 77 -11.73 -13.99 -1.91
C LEU A 77 -12.43 -12.93 -1.07
N LEU A 78 -13.70 -12.64 -1.34
CA LEU A 78 -14.48 -11.61 -0.66
C LEU A 78 -14.50 -11.77 0.88
N PRO A 79 -14.76 -12.97 1.45
CA PRO A 79 -14.72 -13.16 2.90
C PRO A 79 -13.33 -12.94 3.49
N ALA A 80 -12.28 -13.25 2.73
CA ALA A 80 -10.91 -13.12 3.19
C ALA A 80 -10.43 -11.66 3.26
N LEU A 81 -11.05 -10.74 2.52
CA LEU A 81 -10.68 -9.32 2.50
C LEU A 81 -10.62 -8.73 3.92
N THR A 82 -11.65 -9.00 4.73
CA THR A 82 -11.75 -8.56 6.12
C THR A 82 -10.97 -9.44 7.09
N ASN A 83 -10.65 -10.68 6.71
CA ASN A 83 -9.91 -11.65 7.53
C ASN A 83 -8.40 -11.53 7.34
N GLY A 84 -7.88 -10.31 7.39
CA GLY A 84 -6.45 -10.04 7.38
C GLY A 84 -5.76 -10.05 6.01
N LEU A 85 -6.43 -10.43 4.92
CA LEU A 85 -5.83 -10.40 3.58
C LEU A 85 -5.36 -8.99 3.20
N VAL A 86 -6.22 -7.98 3.34
CA VAL A 86 -5.87 -6.60 3.01
C VAL A 86 -4.77 -6.08 3.95
N SER A 87 -4.88 -6.33 5.26
CA SER A 87 -3.91 -5.82 6.24
C SER A 87 -2.54 -6.50 6.14
N SER A 88 -2.47 -7.77 5.74
CA SER A 88 -1.20 -8.47 5.48
C SER A 88 -0.44 -7.85 4.31
N ILE A 89 -1.11 -7.59 3.18
CA ILE A 89 -0.50 -6.92 2.02
C ILE A 89 -0.10 -5.48 2.37
N LEU A 90 -0.97 -4.74 3.08
CA LEU A 90 -0.73 -3.35 3.49
C LEU A 90 0.60 -3.17 4.21
N ARG A 91 1.05 -4.12 5.05
CA ARG A 91 2.31 -4.02 5.79
C ARG A 91 3.54 -3.81 4.91
N HIS A 92 3.41 -4.09 3.62
CA HIS A 92 4.51 -4.12 2.66
C HIS A 92 4.46 -3.04 1.59
N LEU A 93 3.48 -2.11 1.59
CA LEU A 93 3.38 -1.10 0.54
C LEU A 93 4.35 0.09 0.73
N GLY A 94 4.51 0.61 1.95
CA GLY A 94 5.28 1.82 2.23
C GLY A 94 6.78 1.64 2.54
N GLY A 95 7.41 2.72 3.00
CA GLY A 95 8.87 2.92 3.16
C GLY A 95 9.67 1.97 4.08
N GLY A 96 9.05 0.94 4.67
CA GLY A 96 9.70 -0.01 5.60
C GLY A 96 10.08 -1.37 5.00
N SER A 97 9.67 -1.66 3.77
CA SER A 97 10.02 -2.89 3.07
C SER A 97 11.01 -2.63 1.94
N GLY A 98 11.86 -3.61 1.63
CA GLY A 98 12.75 -3.55 0.47
C GLY A 98 11.96 -3.41 -0.82
N VAL A 99 12.56 -2.80 -1.86
CA VAL A 99 11.88 -2.47 -3.12
C VAL A 99 11.18 -3.68 -3.73
N SER A 100 11.85 -4.84 -3.77
CA SER A 100 11.29 -6.07 -4.33
C SER A 100 10.03 -6.55 -3.62
N VAL A 101 10.00 -6.43 -2.28
CA VAL A 101 8.82 -6.76 -1.47
C VAL A 101 7.68 -5.79 -1.78
N ARG A 102 7.97 -4.49 -1.88
CA ARG A 102 6.97 -3.47 -2.21
C ARG A 102 6.36 -3.67 -3.59
N LEU A 103 7.20 -3.96 -4.58
CA LEU A 103 6.74 -4.21 -5.95
C LEU A 103 5.82 -5.42 -6.01
N GLU A 104 6.17 -6.53 -5.34
CA GLU A 104 5.29 -7.70 -5.32
C GLU A 104 4.02 -7.44 -4.50
N ALA A 105 4.09 -6.67 -3.41
CA ALA A 105 2.91 -6.26 -2.65
C ALA A 105 1.95 -5.41 -3.50
N VAL A 106 2.47 -4.45 -4.27
CA VAL A 106 1.66 -3.65 -5.21
C VAL A 106 1.07 -4.52 -6.30
N GLU A 107 1.83 -5.45 -6.90
CA GLU A 107 1.30 -6.37 -7.91
C GLU A 107 0.21 -7.28 -7.33
N CYS A 108 0.34 -7.71 -6.07
CA CYS A 108 -0.70 -8.46 -5.36
C CYS A 108 -1.93 -7.59 -5.11
N SER A 109 -1.75 -6.34 -4.68
CA SER A 109 -2.82 -5.35 -4.52
C SER A 109 -3.62 -5.13 -5.80
N LYS A 110 -2.93 -4.99 -6.95
CA LYS A 110 -3.56 -4.86 -8.27
C LYS A 110 -4.37 -6.10 -8.64
N ALA A 111 -3.81 -7.28 -8.42
CA ALA A 111 -4.49 -8.54 -8.71
C ALA A 111 -5.75 -8.67 -7.85
N LEU A 112 -5.68 -8.30 -6.57
CA LEU A 112 -6.81 -8.35 -5.66
C LEU A 112 -7.94 -7.42 -6.11
N MET A 113 -7.63 -6.15 -6.41
CA MET A 113 -8.64 -5.19 -6.90
C MET A 113 -9.29 -5.63 -8.21
N ARG A 114 -8.54 -6.27 -9.12
CA ARG A 114 -9.11 -6.82 -10.36
C ARG A 114 -10.00 -8.03 -10.11
N ALA A 115 -9.65 -8.88 -9.14
CA ALA A 115 -10.39 -10.10 -8.84
C ALA A 115 -11.67 -9.85 -8.03
N THR A 116 -11.65 -8.89 -7.10
CA THR A 116 -12.78 -8.62 -6.18
C THR A 116 -13.53 -7.32 -6.49
N GLY A 117 -13.01 -6.49 -7.38
CA GLY A 117 -13.49 -5.13 -7.61
C GLY A 117 -12.85 -4.12 -6.63
N PRO A 118 -12.43 -2.93 -7.11
CA PRO A 118 -11.70 -1.97 -6.29
C PRO A 118 -12.54 -1.42 -5.13
N ALA A 119 -13.86 -1.30 -5.30
CA ALA A 119 -14.80 -0.84 -4.27
C ALA A 119 -14.76 -1.71 -3.00
N HIS A 120 -14.69 -3.03 -3.14
CA HIS A 120 -14.64 -3.97 -2.01
C HIS A 120 -13.37 -3.79 -1.19
N VAL A 121 -12.23 -3.61 -1.87
CA VAL A 121 -10.95 -3.38 -1.21
C VAL A 121 -10.95 -2.02 -0.50
N VAL A 122 -11.41 -0.95 -1.16
CA VAL A 122 -11.48 0.39 -0.57
C VAL A 122 -12.35 0.40 0.69
N ARG A 123 -13.48 -0.31 0.70
CA ARG A 123 -14.32 -0.43 1.92
C ARG A 123 -13.52 -0.98 3.11
N VAL A 124 -12.66 -1.98 2.89
CA VAL A 124 -11.80 -2.52 3.95
C VAL A 124 -10.68 -1.54 4.31
N LEU A 125 -10.10 -0.81 3.35
CA LEU A 125 -9.09 0.21 3.61
C LEU A 125 -9.60 1.30 4.58
N LEU A 126 -10.88 1.68 4.49
CA LEU A 126 -11.50 2.68 5.36
C LEU A 126 -11.92 2.13 6.74
N SER A 127 -11.73 0.85 7.01
CA SER A 127 -12.15 0.21 8.27
C SER A 127 -11.16 0.43 9.42
N ASP A 128 -11.58 0.04 10.63
CA ASP A 128 -10.77 0.10 11.85
C ASP A 128 -9.52 -0.78 11.82
N SER A 129 -9.53 -1.83 11.00
CA SER A 129 -8.37 -2.70 10.81
C SER A 129 -7.26 -2.05 9.96
N CYS A 130 -7.58 -0.94 9.27
CA CYS A 130 -6.75 -0.29 8.28
C CYS A 130 -6.58 1.21 8.60
N LEU A 131 -7.43 2.09 8.06
CA LEU A 131 -7.29 3.55 8.20
C LEU A 131 -7.39 4.02 9.66
N ASN A 132 -8.19 3.36 10.52
CA ASN A 132 -8.26 3.72 11.94
C ASN A 132 -7.40 2.80 12.84
N ALA A 133 -6.49 2.03 12.25
CA ALA A 133 -5.63 1.14 13.02
C ALA A 133 -4.68 1.93 13.94
N LYS A 134 -4.33 1.35 15.09
CA LYS A 134 -3.34 1.92 16.02
C LYS A 134 -1.97 2.15 15.35
N SER A 135 -1.60 1.28 14.41
CA SER A 135 -0.35 1.35 13.67
C SER A 135 -0.37 2.45 12.60
N SER A 136 0.41 3.50 12.80
CA SER A 136 0.56 4.59 11.82
C SER A 136 1.09 4.11 10.47
N LYS A 137 1.86 3.02 10.45
CA LYS A 137 2.31 2.36 9.22
C LYS A 137 1.14 1.77 8.44
N LEU A 138 0.18 1.13 9.12
CA LEU A 138 -1.02 0.60 8.45
C LEU A 138 -1.90 1.74 7.92
N ARG A 139 -2.10 2.80 8.71
CA ARG A 139 -2.87 3.97 8.26
C ARG A 139 -2.26 4.62 7.02
N GLU A 140 -0.95 4.89 7.06
CA GLU A 140 -0.23 5.44 5.90
C GLU A 140 -0.35 4.52 4.68
N ASN A 141 -0.12 3.22 4.84
CA ASN A 141 -0.18 2.29 3.71
C ASN A 141 -1.60 2.14 3.16
N SER A 142 -2.63 2.32 4.00
CA SER A 142 -4.03 2.32 3.56
C SER A 142 -4.30 3.51 2.64
N LEU A 143 -3.77 4.68 2.99
CA LEU A 143 -3.85 5.90 2.18
C LEU A 143 -3.04 5.77 0.89
N LEU A 144 -1.85 5.14 0.93
CA LEU A 144 -1.09 4.82 -0.28
C LEU A 144 -1.91 3.94 -1.24
N TRP A 145 -2.51 2.86 -0.75
CA TRP A 145 -3.32 2.00 -1.61
C TRP A 145 -4.60 2.71 -2.11
N LEU A 146 -5.23 3.53 -1.27
CA LEU A 146 -6.37 4.34 -1.66
C LEU A 146 -6.02 5.33 -2.79
N MET A 147 -4.91 6.05 -2.68
CA MET A 147 -4.43 6.93 -3.76
C MET A 147 -4.18 6.15 -5.04
N TYR A 148 -3.54 4.97 -4.97
CA TYR A 148 -3.37 4.11 -6.13
C TYR A 148 -4.72 3.78 -6.78
N ALA A 149 -5.71 3.37 -5.98
CA ALA A 149 -7.05 3.04 -6.48
C ALA A 149 -7.71 4.24 -7.18
N LEU A 150 -7.75 5.39 -6.51
CA LEU A 150 -8.37 6.62 -7.02
C LEU A 150 -7.70 7.15 -8.29
N MET A 151 -6.40 6.91 -8.46
CA MET A 151 -5.64 7.33 -9.64
C MET A 151 -5.61 6.30 -10.77
N THR A 152 -6.11 5.09 -10.54
CA THR A 152 -6.07 3.99 -11.52
C THR A 152 -7.45 3.62 -12.05
N PHE A 153 -8.45 3.61 -11.19
CA PHE A 153 -9.81 3.18 -11.54
C PHE A 153 -10.74 4.39 -11.69
N PRO A 154 -11.77 4.31 -12.55
CA PRO A 154 -12.76 5.38 -12.70
C PRO A 154 -13.42 5.73 -11.37
N SER A 155 -13.71 7.02 -11.15
CA SER A 155 -14.32 7.49 -9.90
C SER A 155 -15.70 6.87 -9.62
N GLY A 156 -16.43 6.45 -10.65
CA GLY A 156 -17.73 5.78 -10.53
C GLY A 156 -17.70 4.41 -9.84
N GLU A 157 -16.53 3.81 -9.67
CA GLU A 157 -16.33 2.59 -8.87
C GLU A 157 -16.42 2.85 -7.36
N PHE A 158 -16.38 4.12 -6.94
CA PHE A 158 -16.18 4.49 -5.54
C PHE A 158 -17.31 5.34 -4.98
N ASP A 159 -17.64 5.09 -3.71
CA ASP A 159 -18.36 6.07 -2.91
C ASP A 159 -17.38 7.18 -2.46
N VAL A 160 -17.18 8.15 -3.36
CA VAL A 160 -16.29 9.29 -3.12
C VAL A 160 -16.76 10.12 -1.92
N GLY A 161 -18.06 10.14 -1.63
CA GLY A 161 -18.63 10.83 -0.48
C GLY A 161 -18.10 10.26 0.83
N SER A 162 -18.25 8.95 1.02
CA SER A 162 -17.74 8.22 2.19
C SER A 162 -16.22 8.28 2.31
N ILE A 163 -15.49 8.24 1.18
CA ILE A 163 -14.03 8.41 1.20
C ILE A 163 -13.66 9.80 1.70
N CYS A 164 -14.31 10.87 1.21
CA CYS A 164 -14.06 12.23 1.69
C CYS A 164 -14.30 12.34 3.20
N ASP A 165 -15.40 11.81 3.70
CA ASP A 165 -15.75 11.87 5.12
C ASP A 165 -14.69 11.15 5.97
N ALA A 166 -14.22 9.98 5.55
CA ALA A 166 -13.16 9.23 6.24
C ALA A 166 -11.81 9.98 6.24
N ILE A 167 -11.43 10.60 5.12
CA ILE A 167 -10.18 11.38 5.03
C ILE A 167 -10.24 12.65 5.88
N LEU A 168 -11.37 13.35 5.90
CA LEU A 168 -11.56 14.54 6.73
C LEU A 168 -11.56 14.20 8.22
N ALA A 169 -12.24 13.12 8.61
CA ALA A 169 -12.24 12.64 9.99
C ALA A 169 -10.82 12.22 10.43
N THR A 170 -10.09 11.50 9.59
CA THR A 170 -8.70 11.10 9.87
C THR A 170 -7.78 12.33 10.00
N GLY A 171 -7.87 13.26 9.06
CA GLY A 171 -7.04 14.46 9.04
C GLY A 171 -7.24 15.34 10.27
N ALA A 172 -8.48 15.48 10.74
CA ALA A 172 -8.77 16.33 11.90
C ALA A 172 -8.07 15.89 13.20
N VAL A 173 -7.71 14.61 13.33
CA VAL A 173 -7.17 14.04 14.59
C VAL A 173 -5.82 13.34 14.45
N GLU A 174 -5.26 13.21 13.24
CA GLU A 174 -4.07 12.37 13.02
C GLU A 174 -2.82 12.94 13.70
N PRO A 175 -2.12 12.21 14.58
CA PRO A 175 -0.93 12.73 15.27
C PRO A 175 0.41 12.47 14.57
N LYS A 176 0.49 11.65 13.50
CA LYS A 176 1.77 11.20 12.93
C LYS A 176 2.11 11.86 11.59
N ARG A 177 3.30 12.45 11.49
CA ARG A 177 3.77 13.21 10.31
C ARG A 177 3.57 12.46 8.98
N ARG A 178 3.98 11.19 8.93
CA ARG A 178 3.83 10.33 7.74
C ARG A 178 2.39 10.16 7.28
N VAL A 179 1.44 10.05 8.21
CA VAL A 179 0.03 9.84 7.88
C VAL A 179 -0.57 11.18 7.47
N ARG A 180 -0.25 12.27 8.18
CA ARG A 180 -0.61 13.65 7.80
C ARG A 180 -0.25 13.96 6.35
N GLN A 181 0.99 13.68 5.95
CA GLN A 181 1.44 13.86 4.57
C GLN A 181 0.60 13.05 3.58
N SER A 182 0.32 11.78 3.91
CA SER A 182 -0.48 10.89 3.08
C SER A 182 -1.96 11.33 2.97
N VAL A 183 -2.53 11.86 4.05
CA VAL A 183 -3.89 12.44 4.09
C VAL A 183 -3.99 13.62 3.13
N LEU A 184 -3.04 14.55 3.19
CA LEU A 184 -3.02 15.73 2.32
C LEU A 184 -2.89 15.37 0.84
N ASP A 185 -2.03 14.40 0.49
CA ASP A 185 -1.90 13.95 -0.89
C ASP A 185 -3.13 13.15 -1.36
N THR A 186 -3.76 12.37 -0.48
CA THR A 186 -5.03 11.69 -0.77
C THR A 186 -6.13 12.71 -1.03
N ALA A 187 -6.22 13.76 -0.21
CA ALA A 187 -7.19 14.84 -0.41
C ALA A 187 -6.93 15.63 -1.70
N ALA A 188 -5.67 15.81 -2.11
CA ALA A 188 -5.34 16.41 -3.40
C ALA A 188 -5.85 15.57 -4.59
N VAL A 189 -5.77 14.24 -4.50
CA VAL A 189 -6.36 13.32 -5.48
C VAL A 189 -7.90 13.44 -5.47
N LEU A 190 -8.53 13.43 -4.29
CA LEU A 190 -9.98 13.60 -4.17
C LEU A 190 -10.48 14.92 -4.76
N GLY A 191 -9.68 15.99 -4.66
CA GLY A 191 -10.00 17.30 -5.21
C GLY A 191 -10.09 17.34 -6.75
N GLN A 192 -9.74 16.26 -7.44
CA GLN A 192 -10.02 16.09 -8.87
C GLN A 192 -11.49 15.70 -9.15
N PHE A 193 -12.15 15.08 -8.17
CA PHE A 193 -13.48 14.47 -8.34
C PHE A 193 -14.59 15.23 -7.61
N VAL A 194 -14.24 16.00 -6.57
CA VAL A 194 -15.20 16.76 -5.76
C VAL A 194 -14.86 18.23 -5.71
N SER A 195 -15.87 19.05 -5.42
CA SER A 195 -15.66 20.48 -5.20
C SER A 195 -14.78 20.73 -3.96
N ARG A 196 -14.04 21.84 -3.97
CA ARG A 196 -13.25 22.28 -2.81
C ARG A 196 -14.12 22.47 -1.56
N SER A 197 -15.40 22.85 -1.74
CA SER A 197 -16.35 22.99 -0.64
C SER A 197 -16.70 21.68 0.05
N ARG A 198 -16.51 20.52 -0.62
CA ARG A 198 -16.68 19.18 -0.01
C ARG A 198 -15.43 18.76 0.77
N LEU A 199 -14.25 19.26 0.41
CA LEU A 199 -12.98 18.99 1.11
C LEU A 199 -12.70 20.04 2.18
N LYS A 200 -13.58 20.08 3.18
CA LYS A 200 -13.42 20.87 4.39
C LYS A 200 -14.15 20.19 5.55
N VAL A 201 -13.57 20.25 6.75
CA VAL A 201 -14.26 19.89 7.99
C VAL A 201 -15.30 20.98 8.27
N ALA A 202 -16.59 20.64 8.10
CA ALA A 202 -17.69 21.60 8.19
C ALA A 202 -17.95 22.10 9.62
N ASN A 203 -17.82 21.21 10.62
CA ASN A 203 -18.09 21.52 12.02
C ASN A 203 -16.86 21.18 12.90
N PRO A 204 -15.80 22.01 12.88
CA PRO A 204 -14.59 21.77 13.69
C PRO A 204 -14.88 21.67 15.20
N SER A 205 -15.94 22.32 15.68
CA SER A 205 -16.37 22.29 17.09
C SER A 205 -16.81 20.91 17.61
N GLN A 206 -17.05 19.94 16.73
CA GLN A 206 -17.43 18.57 17.11
C GLN A 206 -16.24 17.69 17.50
N PHE A 207 -15.01 18.15 17.24
CA PHE A 207 -13.78 17.43 17.59
C PHE A 207 -13.32 17.80 19.00
N GLU A 208 -12.63 16.88 19.67
CA GLU A 208 -12.05 17.10 21.00
C GLU A 208 -11.10 18.30 21.01
N GLU A 209 -10.36 18.51 19.92
CA GLU A 209 -9.48 19.67 19.72
C GLU A 209 -9.93 20.48 18.48
N PRO A 210 -10.88 21.42 18.63
CA PRO A 210 -11.39 22.20 17.50
C PRO A 210 -10.32 23.01 16.76
N ALA A 211 -9.31 23.50 17.50
CA ALA A 211 -8.17 24.22 16.92
C ALA A 211 -7.33 23.33 15.99
N ALA A 212 -7.16 22.04 16.31
CA ALA A 212 -6.43 21.10 15.45
C ALA A 212 -7.19 20.82 14.15
N ALA A 213 -8.53 20.69 14.22
CA ALA A 213 -9.38 20.53 13.04
C ALA A 213 -9.38 21.78 12.14
N LEU A 214 -9.35 22.98 12.72
CA LEU A 214 -9.19 24.24 11.99
C LEU A 214 -7.81 24.33 11.31
N PHE A 215 -6.73 24.00 12.03
CA PHE A 215 -5.39 23.99 11.44
C PHE A 215 -5.27 22.99 10.29
N PHE A 216 -5.89 21.80 10.42
CA PHE A 216 -6.01 20.86 9.32
C PHE A 216 -6.76 21.44 8.11
N ASN A 217 -7.86 22.16 8.32
CA ASN A 217 -8.59 22.81 7.22
C ASN A 217 -7.71 23.81 6.45
N GLU A 218 -6.95 24.64 7.15
CA GLU A 218 -6.05 25.61 6.52
C GLU A 218 -4.94 24.90 5.72
N ALA A 219 -4.34 23.87 6.31
CA ALA A 219 -3.37 23.01 5.65
C ALA A 219 -3.96 22.32 4.40
N LEU A 220 -5.19 21.83 4.49
CA LEU A 220 -5.89 21.21 3.37
C LEU A 220 -6.11 22.20 2.23
N GLN A 221 -6.54 23.44 2.52
CA GLN A 221 -6.70 24.47 1.50
C GLN A 221 -5.37 24.87 0.86
N ALA A 222 -4.31 25.04 1.65
CA ALA A 222 -2.96 25.30 1.15
C ALA A 222 -2.49 24.17 0.22
N ARG A 223 -2.71 22.90 0.61
CA ARG A 223 -2.35 21.74 -0.20
C ARG A 223 -3.10 21.70 -1.52
N LEU A 224 -4.41 21.95 -1.51
CA LEU A 224 -5.25 21.98 -2.71
C LEU A 224 -4.88 23.15 -3.64
N ALA A 225 -4.42 24.27 -3.09
CA ALA A 225 -3.97 25.43 -3.86
C ALA A 225 -2.73 25.14 -4.72
N ARG A 226 -1.88 24.19 -4.32
CA ARG A 226 -0.69 23.77 -5.10
C ARG A 226 -1.02 23.17 -6.47
N ARG A 227 -2.25 22.65 -6.66
CA ARG A 227 -2.69 21.99 -7.92
C ARG A 227 -1.73 20.92 -8.43
N GLN A 228 -1.05 20.24 -7.52
CA GLN A 228 -0.10 19.18 -7.81
C GLN A 228 -0.59 17.87 -7.22
N LEU A 229 -0.60 16.81 -8.03
CA LEU A 229 -0.97 15.46 -7.61
C LEU A 229 0.27 14.63 -7.29
N PRO A 230 0.18 13.67 -6.34
CA PRO A 230 1.22 12.65 -6.19
C PRO A 230 1.44 11.91 -7.51
N THR A 231 2.62 11.30 -7.68
CA THR A 231 2.96 10.54 -8.89
C THR A 231 2.80 9.04 -8.61
N VAL A 232 2.13 8.33 -9.52
CA VAL A 232 2.03 6.86 -9.51
C VAL A 232 2.89 6.32 -10.66
N SER A 233 3.83 5.43 -10.38
CA SER A 233 4.62 4.77 -11.43
C SER A 233 3.82 3.67 -12.13
N PRO A 234 4.27 3.16 -13.29
CA PRO A 234 3.61 2.04 -13.96
C PRO A 234 3.49 0.79 -13.07
N GLU A 235 4.47 0.58 -12.18
CA GLU A 235 4.50 -0.50 -11.21
C GLU A 235 3.55 -0.24 -10.03
N GLY A 236 2.97 0.96 -9.92
CA GLY A 236 2.01 1.35 -8.88
C GLY A 236 2.66 1.86 -7.60
N LEU A 237 3.96 2.22 -7.65
CA LEU A 237 4.61 2.93 -6.55
C LEU A 237 4.19 4.40 -6.55
N ILE A 238 4.08 4.99 -5.37
CA ILE A 238 3.61 6.34 -5.14
C ILE A 238 4.74 7.17 -4.57
N LEU A 239 4.99 8.28 -5.25
CA LEU A 239 5.83 9.37 -4.80
C LEU A 239 4.93 10.53 -4.39
N TYR A 240 5.02 10.94 -3.12
CA TYR A 240 4.29 12.10 -2.62
C TYR A 240 4.68 13.37 -3.40
N ALA A 241 3.68 14.21 -3.65
CA ALA A 241 3.89 15.51 -4.29
C ALA A 241 4.33 16.58 -3.31
N LEU A 242 3.85 16.52 -2.06
CA LEU A 242 4.26 17.48 -1.04
C LEU A 242 5.74 17.28 -0.68
N GLN A 243 6.59 18.20 -1.14
CA GLN A 243 8.00 18.26 -0.82
C GLN A 243 8.23 19.25 0.34
N VAL A 244 8.71 18.74 1.48
CA VAL A 244 9.16 19.54 2.62
C VAL A 244 10.60 19.98 2.30
N PRO A 245 10.91 21.30 2.20
CA PRO A 245 10.79 22.21 3.34
C PRO A 245 10.15 23.58 3.03
N GLN A 246 9.34 23.71 1.98
CA GLN A 246 8.68 24.99 1.70
C GLN A 246 7.81 25.41 2.89
N ALA A 247 8.09 26.58 3.47
CA ALA A 247 7.31 27.12 4.59
C ALA A 247 5.92 27.52 4.08
N SER A 248 4.93 26.71 4.44
CA SER A 248 3.52 26.91 4.12
C SER A 248 2.68 26.10 5.08
N THR A 249 1.43 26.51 5.27
CA THR A 249 0.52 25.94 6.28
C THR A 249 0.34 24.43 6.17
N ASP A 250 0.36 23.88 4.94
CA ASP A 250 0.29 22.43 4.71
C ASP A 250 1.54 21.68 5.21
N VAL A 251 2.72 22.25 5.03
CA VAL A 251 3.98 21.71 5.55
C VAL A 251 4.06 21.88 7.07
N GLU A 252 3.66 23.03 7.60
CA GLU A 252 3.63 23.30 9.05
C GLU A 252 2.72 22.30 9.77
N TRP A 253 1.52 22.03 9.24
CA TRP A 253 0.60 21.05 9.83
C TRP A 253 1.18 19.64 9.83
N VAL A 254 1.86 19.24 8.75
CA VAL A 254 2.57 17.96 8.71
C VAL A 254 3.68 17.92 9.77
N LEU A 255 4.48 18.98 9.88
CA LEU A 255 5.63 19.05 10.81
C LEU A 255 5.22 19.16 12.29
N ALA A 256 4.05 19.71 12.58
CA ALA A 256 3.45 19.73 13.91
C ALA A 256 3.09 18.32 14.43
N GLY A 257 3.04 17.31 13.55
CA GLY A 257 2.86 15.92 13.95
C GLY A 257 4.11 15.34 14.62
N SER A 258 3.96 14.16 15.23
CA SER A 258 5.06 13.40 15.82
C SER A 258 5.63 12.35 14.88
N GLY A 259 6.89 11.97 15.11
CA GLY A 259 7.60 10.93 14.33
C GLY A 259 8.24 11.44 13.03
N SER A 260 8.70 10.49 12.21
CA SER A 260 9.40 10.79 10.95
C SER A 260 8.43 10.99 9.79
N LEU A 261 8.85 11.83 8.84
CA LEU A 261 8.27 11.85 7.50
C LEU A 261 8.46 10.50 6.80
N SER A 262 7.64 10.24 5.80
CA SER A 262 7.77 9.08 4.94
C SER A 262 7.96 9.55 3.51
N ALA A 263 8.73 8.80 2.75
CA ALA A 263 8.83 9.05 1.32
C ALA A 263 7.71 8.33 0.53
N GLY A 264 6.69 7.79 1.21
CA GLY A 264 5.66 6.96 0.59
C GLY A 264 6.21 5.58 0.21
N SER A 265 5.77 5.02 -0.92
CA SER A 265 6.31 3.75 -1.44
C SER A 265 7.51 3.94 -2.36
N ALA A 266 7.81 5.17 -2.79
CA ALA A 266 9.02 5.52 -3.54
C ALA A 266 9.68 6.82 -3.08
N ARG A 267 11.00 6.75 -2.84
CA ARG A 267 11.81 7.84 -2.27
C ARG A 267 12.15 8.96 -3.25
N SER A 268 12.16 8.69 -4.54
CA SER A 268 12.53 9.65 -5.58
C SER A 268 12.01 9.23 -6.94
N ARG A 269 12.00 10.16 -7.91
CA ARG A 269 11.72 9.82 -9.32
C ARG A 269 12.70 8.80 -9.88
N ALA A 270 13.99 8.92 -9.56
CA ALA A 270 14.98 7.92 -9.94
C ALA A 270 14.65 6.52 -9.40
N GLN A 271 14.07 6.41 -8.20
CA GLN A 271 13.61 5.12 -7.69
C GLN A 271 12.42 4.56 -8.49
N LEU A 272 11.50 5.41 -8.95
CA LEU A 272 10.41 4.98 -9.84
C LEU A 272 10.95 4.45 -11.16
N GLU A 273 11.85 5.20 -11.79
CA GLU A 273 12.48 4.81 -13.06
C GLU A 273 13.32 3.53 -12.93
N ASN A 274 14.07 3.39 -11.83
CA ASN A 274 14.86 2.19 -11.58
C ASN A 274 13.97 0.97 -11.30
N ALA A 275 12.86 1.14 -10.59
CA ALA A 275 11.89 0.08 -10.37
C ALA A 275 11.28 -0.39 -11.70
N GLN A 276 10.96 0.55 -12.59
CA GLN A 276 10.49 0.26 -13.94
C GLN A 276 11.51 -0.54 -14.76
N ARG A 277 12.79 -0.15 -14.76
CA ARG A 277 13.84 -0.91 -15.45
C ARG A 277 14.00 -2.32 -14.88
N ALA A 278 14.01 -2.45 -13.55
CA ALA A 278 14.12 -3.75 -12.88
C ALA A 278 12.92 -4.68 -13.18
N PHE A 279 11.74 -4.11 -13.41
CA PHE A 279 10.54 -4.85 -13.76
C PHE A 279 10.53 -5.32 -15.24
N ILE A 280 11.06 -4.49 -16.15
CA ILE A 280 11.06 -4.72 -17.60
C ILE A 280 12.19 -5.66 -18.07
N SER A 281 13.23 -5.91 -17.26
CA SER A 281 14.29 -6.87 -17.58
C SER A 281 14.11 -8.22 -16.87
N PRO A 282 13.42 -9.22 -17.46
CA PRO A 282 13.28 -10.53 -16.84
C PRO A 282 14.43 -11.43 -17.28
N THR A 283 15.63 -11.23 -16.72
CA THR A 283 16.66 -12.28 -16.53
C THR A 283 17.98 -11.65 -16.07
N GLN A 284 18.36 -11.91 -14.82
CA GLN A 284 19.61 -12.61 -14.47
C GLN A 284 19.56 -12.85 -12.95
N SER A 285 19.77 -14.12 -12.58
CA SER A 285 19.97 -14.68 -11.23
C SER A 285 19.67 -13.79 -10.01
N SER A 286 18.86 -14.36 -9.10
CA SER A 286 18.45 -13.85 -7.78
C SER A 286 19.57 -13.43 -6.80
N ASP A 287 20.83 -13.34 -7.25
CA ASP A 287 22.00 -12.99 -6.43
C ASP A 287 22.46 -11.54 -6.61
N ASN A 288 22.08 -10.84 -7.68
CA ASN A 288 22.62 -9.49 -7.96
C ASN A 288 21.87 -8.33 -7.30
N VAL A 289 20.60 -8.51 -6.88
CA VAL A 289 19.82 -7.43 -6.25
C VAL A 289 20.38 -7.05 -4.87
N TYR A 290 21.11 -7.96 -4.21
CA TYR A 290 21.73 -7.69 -2.91
C TYR A 290 23.09 -6.98 -2.99
N ARG A 291 23.72 -6.88 -4.16
CA ARG A 291 25.03 -6.18 -4.32
C ARG A 291 24.91 -4.69 -4.60
N LEU A 292 23.75 -4.21 -5.04
CA LEU A 292 23.56 -2.80 -5.41
C LEU A 292 23.32 -1.85 -4.21
N VAL A 293 23.40 -2.34 -2.97
CA VAL A 293 23.19 -1.53 -1.75
C VAL A 293 24.48 -1.33 -0.93
N SER A 294 25.63 -1.86 -1.37
CA SER A 294 26.88 -1.80 -0.61
C SER A 294 27.96 -0.85 -1.16
N HIS A 295 27.63 0.12 -2.02
CA HIS A 295 28.56 1.19 -2.39
C HIS A 295 28.03 2.55 -1.94
N ILE A 296 28.25 2.85 -0.66
CA ILE A 296 28.35 4.22 -0.18
C ILE A 296 29.83 4.60 -0.32
N PRO A 297 30.19 5.64 -1.10
CA PRO A 297 31.57 6.12 -1.12
C PRO A 297 31.88 6.77 0.22
N THR A 298 32.77 6.16 0.99
CA THR A 298 33.45 6.80 2.13
C THR A 298 34.47 7.77 1.59
N CYS A 299 34.10 9.05 1.54
CA CYS A 299 34.94 10.24 1.63
C CYS A 299 33.96 11.31 2.15
N ILE A 300 34.14 12.02 3.25
CA ILE A 300 35.24 12.91 3.61
C ILE A 300 35.09 13.19 5.11
N LEU A 301 36.16 13.11 5.90
CA LEU A 301 36.44 14.10 6.94
C LEU A 301 37.96 14.36 6.95
N PRO A 302 38.38 15.62 7.19
CA PRO A 302 39.79 16.01 7.21
C PRO A 302 40.58 15.38 8.36
#